data_AF-A0A9X2VLD3-F1
#
_entry.id   AF-A0A9X2VLD3-F1
#
_cell.length_a   1.000
_cell.length_b   1.000
_cell.length_c   1.000
_cell.angle_alpha   90.00
_cell.angle_beta   90.00
_cell.angle_gamma   90.00
#
_symmetry.space_group_name_H-M   'P 1'
#
loop_
_entity.id
_entity.type
_entity.pdbx_description
1 polymer ?
#
loop_
_entity_poly.entity_id
_entity_poly.type
_entity_poly.pdbx_seq_one_letter_code
_entity_poly.pdbx_strand_id
1 'polypeptide(L)'
;MFEFGNAAVVPYWDQALKHLRAERDDRGRIAISGGMDGLFGTLHPALRWESPVLHVPGDDDRDVHLDDRGLLLSPALFLAPKTCLFIDRGGADAPILAFSTNANAGSVSDVDHPDEAGGQALGALVGHTRAAALQVLDDSCSTSELAQRLGISIAGASKHATVLREAGLIRSARNRNTVLHTLTPLGIALLRRTGLSVGPRSVSPAGIIASA
;
A
#
# COMPACT_ATOMS: atom_id res chain seq x y z
N MET A 1 4.46 -29.23 7.29
CA MET A 1 4.52 -27.76 7.47
C MET A 1 5.87 -27.18 7.01
N PHE A 2 7.00 -27.82 7.30
CA PHE A 2 8.33 -27.35 6.85
C PHE A 2 8.55 -27.39 5.32
N GLU A 3 7.97 -28.35 4.59
CA GLU A 3 8.15 -28.45 3.13
C GLU A 3 7.53 -27.28 2.36
N PHE A 4 6.34 -26.82 2.74
CA PHE A 4 5.71 -25.64 2.13
C PHE A 4 6.55 -24.39 2.37
N GLY A 5 7.03 -24.17 3.59
CA GLY A 5 7.89 -23.01 3.90
C GLY A 5 9.17 -23.02 3.08
N ASN A 6 9.83 -24.18 2.97
CA ASN A 6 11.06 -24.32 2.19
C ASN A 6 10.85 -24.16 0.68
N ALA A 7 9.69 -24.56 0.15
CA ALA A 7 9.41 -24.46 -1.29
C ALA A 7 8.80 -23.11 -1.70
N ALA A 8 7.93 -22.53 -0.87
CA ALA A 8 7.11 -21.37 -1.23
C ALA A 8 7.55 -20.07 -0.55
N VAL A 9 8.29 -20.12 0.57
CA VAL A 9 8.66 -18.90 1.34
C VAL A 9 10.17 -18.67 1.32
N VAL A 10 10.97 -19.67 1.67
CA VAL A 10 12.43 -19.57 1.76
C VAL A 10 13.08 -19.06 0.47
N PRO A 11 12.69 -19.48 -0.74
CA PRO A 11 13.32 -19.00 -1.98
C PRO A 11 13.13 -17.50 -2.21
N TYR A 12 12.08 -16.90 -1.64
CA TYR A 12 11.74 -15.49 -1.81
C TYR A 12 12.00 -14.66 -0.54
N TRP A 13 12.61 -15.26 0.48
CA TRP A 13 12.74 -14.66 1.81
C TRP A 13 13.49 -13.32 1.79
N ASP A 14 14.58 -13.22 1.02
CA ASP A 14 15.33 -11.98 0.90
C ASP A 14 14.53 -10.87 0.22
N GLN A 15 13.70 -11.21 -0.77
CA GLN A 15 12.83 -10.24 -1.45
C GLN A 15 11.71 -9.78 -0.52
N ALA A 16 11.09 -10.71 0.22
CA ALA A 16 10.10 -10.44 1.24
C ALA A 16 10.66 -9.48 2.32
N LEU A 17 11.85 -9.75 2.84
CA LEU A 17 12.51 -8.89 3.82
C LEU A 17 12.84 -7.51 3.25
N LYS A 18 13.31 -7.41 2.00
CA LYS A 18 13.57 -6.13 1.34
C LYS A 18 12.28 -5.31 1.22
N HIS A 19 11.18 -5.94 0.80
CA HIS A 19 9.87 -5.28 0.69
C HIS A 19 9.38 -4.78 2.05
N LEU A 20 9.41 -5.61 3.09
CA LEU A 20 8.99 -5.23 4.44
C LEU A 20 9.83 -4.09 5.03
N ARG A 21 11.14 -4.05 4.73
CA ARG A 21 12.01 -2.94 5.14
C ARG A 21 11.65 -1.65 4.43
N ALA A 22 11.41 -1.69 3.13
CA ALA A 22 10.96 -0.53 2.36
C ALA A 22 9.62 0.00 2.91
N GLU A 23 8.65 -0.88 3.12
CA GLU A 23 7.35 -0.53 3.71
C GLU A 23 7.53 0.17 5.07
N ARG A 24 8.37 -0.38 5.95
CA ARG A 24 8.66 0.23 7.26
C ARG A 24 9.26 1.63 7.12
N ASP A 25 10.23 1.79 6.23
CA ASP A 25 10.92 3.07 6.03
C ASP A 25 9.97 4.11 5.42
N ASP A 26 9.03 3.69 4.56
CA ASP A 26 7.99 4.53 3.98
C ASP A 26 6.99 5.01 5.02
N ARG A 27 6.48 4.10 5.85
CA ARG A 27 5.61 4.45 7.00
C ARG A 27 6.32 5.35 7.99
N GLY A 28 7.60 5.12 8.25
CA GLY A 28 8.42 5.99 9.09
C GLY A 28 8.49 7.42 8.55
N ARG A 29 8.72 7.60 7.24
CA ARG A 29 8.74 8.94 6.62
C ARG A 29 7.39 9.63 6.67
N ILE A 30 6.29 8.90 6.46
CA ILE A 30 4.94 9.45 6.57
C ILE A 30 4.65 9.90 8.00
N ALA A 31 5.01 9.09 9.01
CA ALA A 31 4.82 9.44 10.41
C ALA A 31 5.60 10.71 10.79
N ILE A 32 6.86 10.83 10.36
CA ILE A 32 7.71 12.00 10.66
C ILE A 32 7.18 13.27 9.99
N SER A 33 6.68 13.17 8.75
CA SER A 33 6.27 14.35 7.97
C SER A 33 4.80 14.74 8.14
N GLY A 34 3.92 13.78 8.40
CA GLY A 34 2.46 13.93 8.45
C GLY A 34 1.82 13.54 9.79
N GLY A 35 2.61 13.15 10.78
CA GLY A 35 2.11 12.74 12.10
C GLY A 35 1.32 11.42 12.06
N MET A 36 0.59 11.17 13.15
CA MET A 36 -0.18 9.93 13.32
C MET A 36 -1.40 9.88 12.39
N ASP A 37 -2.08 11.00 12.17
CA ASP A 37 -3.16 11.12 11.18
C ASP A 37 -2.72 10.68 9.79
N GLY A 38 -1.57 11.20 9.33
CA GLY A 38 -0.99 10.83 8.05
C GLY A 38 -0.58 9.36 8.00
N LEU A 39 -0.01 8.83 9.09
CA LEU A 39 0.38 7.43 9.17
C LEU A 39 -0.85 6.51 9.09
N PHE A 40 -1.79 6.64 10.02
CA PHE A 40 -2.95 5.74 10.13
C PHE A 40 -3.86 5.81 8.91
N GLY A 41 -4.04 7.01 8.32
CA GLY A 41 -4.79 7.19 7.09
C GLY A 41 -4.22 6.44 5.88
N THR A 42 -2.97 5.96 5.97
CA THR A 42 -2.32 5.20 4.89
C THR A 42 -2.29 3.70 5.11
N LEU A 43 -2.58 3.20 6.32
CA LEU A 43 -2.49 1.78 6.66
C LEU A 43 -3.72 0.99 6.18
N HIS A 44 -4.92 1.52 6.39
CA HIS A 44 -6.16 0.85 6.01
C HIS A 44 -7.34 1.84 5.95
N PRO A 45 -8.24 1.76 4.94
CA PRO A 45 -9.34 2.72 4.79
C PRO A 45 -10.39 2.70 5.90
N ALA A 46 -10.50 1.62 6.66
CA ALA A 46 -11.43 1.52 7.79
C ALA A 46 -10.79 1.87 9.14
N LEU A 47 -9.47 2.11 9.21
CA LEU A 47 -8.85 2.67 10.40
C LEU A 47 -9.28 4.13 10.52
N ARG A 48 -9.72 4.54 11.71
CA ARG A 48 -10.03 5.95 11.99
C ARG A 48 -9.21 6.41 13.18
N TRP A 49 -8.42 7.44 12.96
CA TRP A 49 -7.68 8.09 14.01
C TRP A 49 -8.46 9.32 14.46
N GLU A 50 -8.84 9.32 15.72
CA GLU A 50 -9.53 10.41 16.42
C GLU A 50 -8.73 10.67 17.69
N SER A 51 -7.62 11.38 17.55
CA SER A 51 -6.63 11.58 18.63
C SER A 51 -7.29 11.83 19.99
N PRO A 52 -6.94 11.05 21.05
CA PRO A 52 -5.85 10.07 21.13
C PRO A 52 -6.25 8.62 20.79
N VAL A 53 -7.40 8.42 20.16
CA VAL A 53 -8.04 7.12 19.97
C VAL A 53 -7.89 6.62 18.53
N LEU A 54 -7.46 5.36 18.37
CA LEU A 54 -7.47 4.65 17.10
C LEU A 54 -8.61 3.63 17.07
N HIS A 55 -9.55 3.81 16.15
CA HIS A 55 -10.59 2.84 15.85
C HIS A 55 -10.10 1.83 14.82
N VAL A 56 -10.12 0.56 15.19
CA VAL A 56 -9.70 -0.57 14.35
C VAL A 56 -10.93 -1.43 13.99
N PRO A 57 -11.13 -1.79 12.71
CA PRO A 57 -12.20 -2.71 12.34
C PRO A 57 -11.96 -4.09 12.97
N GLY A 58 -13.01 -4.67 13.53
CA GLY A 58 -13.00 -6.00 14.14
C GLY A 58 -14.42 -6.48 14.41
N ASP A 59 -14.57 -7.77 14.70
CA ASP A 59 -15.87 -8.38 14.99
C ASP A 59 -16.34 -8.10 16.43
N ASP A 60 -15.41 -7.73 17.32
CA ASP A 60 -15.67 -7.40 18.71
C ASP A 60 -15.64 -5.88 18.93
N ASP A 61 -16.61 -5.38 19.70
CA ASP A 61 -16.64 -4.01 20.22
C ASP A 61 -15.94 -4.00 21.58
N ARG A 62 -14.71 -3.49 21.65
CA ARG A 62 -13.96 -3.41 22.92
C ARG A 62 -12.95 -2.28 22.95
N ASP A 63 -12.70 -1.78 24.15
CA ASP A 63 -11.70 -0.76 24.40
C ASP A 63 -10.40 -1.40 24.89
N VAL A 64 -9.28 -0.95 24.34
CA VAL A 64 -7.93 -1.41 24.69
C VAL A 64 -7.10 -0.19 25.07
N HIS A 65 -6.81 -0.06 26.36
CA HIS A 65 -5.91 0.99 26.85
C HIS A 65 -4.46 0.55 26.66
N LEU A 66 -3.66 1.41 26.04
CA LEU A 66 -2.26 1.12 25.79
C LEU A 66 -1.42 1.21 27.06
N ASP A 67 -1.82 1.99 28.07
CA ASP A 67 -1.16 2.09 29.38
C ASP A 67 0.38 2.21 29.27
N ASP A 68 0.84 3.17 28.46
CA ASP A 68 2.26 3.40 28.12
C ASP A 68 2.99 2.26 27.38
N ARG A 69 2.33 1.14 27.08
CA ARG A 69 2.89 0.04 26.28
C ARG A 69 3.13 0.44 24.82
N GLY A 70 2.39 1.44 24.34
CA GLY A 70 2.41 1.89 22.95
C GLY A 70 1.74 0.87 22.00
N LEU A 71 1.87 1.11 20.70
CA LEU A 71 1.28 0.27 19.65
C LEU A 71 2.35 -0.13 18.63
N LEU A 72 2.53 -1.43 18.40
CA LEU A 72 3.46 -1.92 17.39
C LEU A 72 2.77 -2.02 16.03
N LEU A 73 3.30 -1.32 15.04
CA LEU A 73 2.83 -1.43 13.66
C LEU A 73 3.65 -2.49 12.91
N SER A 74 2.96 -3.50 12.39
CA SER A 74 3.61 -4.65 11.74
C SER A 74 3.11 -4.83 10.30
N PRO A 75 3.92 -4.48 9.28
CA PRO A 75 3.58 -4.84 7.90
C PRO A 75 3.57 -6.36 7.73
N ALA A 76 2.56 -6.88 7.03
CA ALA A 76 2.38 -8.32 6.83
C ALA A 76 2.10 -8.65 5.36
N LEU A 77 2.98 -9.47 4.77
CA LEU A 77 2.91 -9.89 3.36
C LEU A 77 1.77 -10.86 3.07
N PHE A 78 1.43 -11.70 4.04
CA PHE A 78 0.46 -12.79 3.85
C PHE A 78 -0.95 -12.44 4.36
N LEU A 79 -1.19 -11.19 4.76
CA LEU A 79 -2.55 -10.71 5.03
C LEU A 79 -3.25 -10.40 3.71
N ALA A 80 -4.53 -10.78 3.62
CA ALA A 80 -5.37 -10.43 2.49
C ALA A 80 -5.31 -8.91 2.21
N PRO A 81 -5.35 -8.47 0.95
CA PRO A 81 -5.30 -7.06 0.60
C PRO A 81 -6.35 -6.25 1.35
N LYS A 82 -6.00 -5.02 1.77
CA LYS A 82 -6.89 -4.15 2.54
C LYS A 82 -7.44 -4.85 3.80
N THR A 83 -6.55 -5.49 4.54
CA THR A 83 -6.86 -6.08 5.85
C THR A 83 -5.93 -5.49 6.89
N CYS A 84 -6.46 -5.22 8.07
CA CYS A 84 -5.69 -5.00 9.28
C CYS A 84 -6.17 -5.94 10.38
N LEU A 85 -5.24 -6.43 11.18
CA LEU A 85 -5.50 -7.32 12.30
C LEU A 85 -4.93 -6.70 13.56
N PHE A 86 -5.78 -6.57 14.58
CA PHE A 86 -5.35 -6.17 15.92
C PHE A 86 -5.08 -7.42 16.75
N ILE A 87 -3.88 -7.50 17.32
CA ILE A 87 -3.45 -8.62 18.15
C ILE A 87 -3.07 -8.07 19.52
N ASP A 88 -3.95 -8.28 20.49
CA ASP A 88 -3.62 -8.06 21.90
C ASP A 88 -3.06 -9.36 22.48
N ARG A 89 -1.80 -9.32 22.90
CA ARG A 89 -1.13 -10.46 23.55
C ARG A 89 -1.38 -10.51 25.06
N GLY A 90 -1.99 -9.46 25.62
CA GLY A 90 -2.15 -9.26 27.05
C GLY A 90 -0.82 -8.96 27.77
N GLY A 91 -0.91 -8.62 29.05
CA GLY A 91 0.25 -8.34 29.89
C GLY A 91 0.97 -7.03 29.55
N ALA A 92 2.29 -7.01 29.74
CA ALA A 92 3.12 -5.81 29.57
C ALA A 92 3.55 -5.54 28.11
N ASP A 93 3.21 -6.43 27.18
CA ASP A 93 3.60 -6.29 25.78
C ASP A 93 2.70 -5.28 25.03
N ALA A 94 3.31 -4.52 24.12
CA ALA A 94 2.59 -3.65 23.21
C ALA A 94 1.68 -4.47 22.28
N PRO A 95 0.38 -4.13 22.15
CA PRO A 95 -0.47 -4.74 21.13
C PRO A 95 0.08 -4.46 19.73
N ILE A 96 -0.25 -5.35 18.80
CA ILE A 96 0.24 -5.29 17.42
C ILE A 96 -0.92 -4.96 16.49
N LEU A 97 -0.77 -3.90 15.70
CA LEU A 97 -1.59 -3.65 14.53
C LEU A 97 -0.85 -4.16 13.30
N ALA A 98 -1.20 -5.37 12.88
CA ALA A 98 -0.72 -5.93 11.63
C ALA A 98 -1.54 -5.37 10.47
N PHE A 99 -0.89 -4.96 9.39
CA PHE A 99 -1.58 -4.43 8.21
C PHE A 99 -1.02 -5.07 6.94
N SER A 100 -1.92 -5.33 5.99
CA SER A 100 -1.53 -5.86 4.69
C SER A 100 -0.62 -4.85 4.00
N THR A 101 0.57 -5.32 3.62
CA THR A 101 1.37 -4.57 2.66
C THR A 101 0.66 -4.66 1.32
N ASN A 102 0.59 -3.57 0.57
CA ASN A 102 0.24 -3.66 -0.85
C ASN A 102 1.42 -4.36 -1.53
N ALA A 103 1.41 -5.69 -1.51
CA ALA A 103 2.32 -6.50 -2.27
C ALA A 103 1.91 -6.40 -3.74
N ASN A 104 2.09 -5.23 -4.35
CA ASN A 104 2.55 -5.19 -5.73
C ASN A 104 4.04 -5.57 -5.72
N ALA A 105 4.32 -6.77 -5.24
CA ALA A 105 5.60 -7.40 -5.44
C ALA A 105 5.62 -7.78 -6.93
N GLY A 106 6.46 -7.10 -7.70
CA GLY A 106 6.67 -7.41 -9.11
C GLY A 106 6.78 -8.92 -9.32
N SER A 107 5.89 -9.44 -10.17
CA SER A 107 5.99 -10.66 -10.95
C SER A 107 6.92 -11.75 -10.41
N VAL A 108 6.31 -12.75 -9.77
CA VAL A 108 6.79 -14.15 -9.88
C VAL A 108 5.63 -14.99 -10.41
N SER A 109 5.54 -14.98 -11.74
CA SER A 109 4.96 -15.95 -12.69
C SER A 109 3.68 -16.72 -12.35
N ASP A 110 2.61 -16.36 -13.08
CA ASP A 110 1.72 -17.22 -13.89
C ASP A 110 1.41 -18.64 -13.37
N VAL A 111 0.18 -18.84 -12.86
CA VAL A 111 -0.83 -19.77 -13.41
C VAL A 111 -2.21 -19.37 -12.82
N ASP A 112 -3.12 -19.05 -13.73
CA ASP A 112 -4.57 -18.91 -13.62
C ASP A 112 -5.20 -17.68 -12.93
N HIS A 113 -5.75 -16.85 -13.84
CA HIS A 113 -6.76 -15.80 -13.72
C HIS A 113 -6.28 -14.39 -13.35
N PRO A 114 -5.99 -13.54 -14.37
CA PRO A 114 -5.67 -12.15 -14.13
C PRO A 114 -6.92 -11.35 -13.79
N ASP A 115 -6.73 -10.38 -12.92
CA ASP A 115 -7.57 -9.20 -12.73
C ASP A 115 -7.49 -8.28 -13.99
N GLU A 116 -7.76 -8.89 -15.16
CA GLU A 116 -7.57 -8.33 -16.50
C GLU A 116 -8.53 -7.17 -16.77
N ALA A 117 -9.74 -7.23 -16.21
CA ALA A 117 -10.77 -6.23 -16.40
C ALA A 117 -10.32 -4.84 -15.92
N GLY A 118 -9.53 -4.81 -14.84
CA GLY A 118 -9.04 -3.58 -14.26
C GLY A 118 -7.96 -2.88 -15.10
N GLY A 119 -6.93 -3.65 -15.47
CA GLY A 119 -5.85 -3.15 -16.34
C GLY A 119 -6.37 -2.71 -17.71
N GLN A 120 -7.33 -3.44 -18.29
CA GLN A 120 -7.93 -3.13 -19.58
C GLN A 120 -8.79 -1.86 -19.54
N ALA A 121 -9.62 -1.65 -18.51
CA ALA A 121 -10.47 -0.46 -18.39
C ALA A 121 -9.64 0.83 -18.22
N LEU A 122 -8.57 0.77 -17.42
CA LEU A 122 -7.65 1.91 -17.27
C LEU A 122 -6.85 2.13 -18.56
N GLY A 123 -6.40 1.06 -19.21
CA GLY A 123 -5.77 1.10 -20.53
C GLY A 123 -6.64 1.78 -21.59
N ALA A 124 -7.96 1.56 -21.57
CA ALA A 124 -8.90 2.23 -22.46
C ALA A 124 -9.08 3.72 -22.15
N LEU A 125 -9.09 4.11 -20.86
CA LEU A 125 -9.30 5.49 -20.43
C LEU A 125 -8.09 6.40 -20.67
N VAL A 126 -6.91 5.93 -20.26
CA VAL A 126 -5.68 6.74 -20.32
C VAL A 126 -4.67 6.22 -21.35
N GLY A 127 -4.93 5.12 -22.04
CA GLY A 127 -3.97 4.48 -22.95
C GLY A 127 -3.03 3.53 -22.21
N HIS A 128 -2.79 2.37 -22.81
CA HIS A 128 -2.06 1.25 -22.23
C HIS A 128 -0.70 1.63 -21.62
N THR A 129 0.13 2.41 -22.32
CA THR A 129 1.46 2.80 -21.81
C THR A 129 1.38 3.76 -20.63
N ARG A 130 0.36 4.63 -20.56
CA ARG A 130 0.15 5.53 -19.40
C ARG A 130 -0.45 4.79 -18.21
N ALA A 131 -1.33 3.83 -18.46
CA ALA A 131 -1.85 2.93 -17.42
C ALA A 131 -0.70 2.11 -16.80
N ALA A 132 0.17 1.53 -17.62
CA ALA A 132 1.38 0.83 -17.17
C ALA A 132 2.32 1.77 -16.40
N ALA A 133 2.51 3.02 -16.86
CA ALA A 133 3.31 4.01 -16.14
C ALA A 133 2.75 4.33 -14.75
N LEU A 134 1.41 4.43 -14.60
CA LEU A 134 0.78 4.63 -13.30
C LEU A 134 0.98 3.41 -12.38
N GLN A 135 0.84 2.18 -12.90
CA GLN A 135 1.06 0.95 -12.12
C GLN A 135 2.51 0.84 -11.64
N VAL A 136 3.48 1.25 -12.46
CA VAL A 136 4.90 1.25 -12.11
C VAL A 136 5.26 2.29 -11.04
N LEU A 137 4.50 3.40 -10.99
CA LEU A 137 4.69 4.52 -10.06
C LEU A 137 4.04 4.31 -8.68
N ASP A 138 3.51 3.11 -8.40
CA ASP A 138 3.09 2.68 -7.05
C ASP A 138 4.26 2.86 -6.05
N ASP A 139 5.50 2.68 -6.55
CA ASP A 139 6.73 3.17 -5.92
C ASP A 139 7.22 4.46 -6.59
N SER A 140 7.70 5.44 -5.80
CA SER A 140 8.31 6.66 -6.37
C SER A 140 9.55 6.31 -7.20
N CYS A 141 9.63 6.74 -8.46
CA CYS A 141 10.77 6.41 -9.32
C CYS A 141 11.20 7.56 -10.23
N SER A 142 12.45 7.51 -10.68
CA SER A 142 13.01 8.44 -11.65
C SER A 142 12.51 8.16 -13.07
N THR A 143 12.71 9.11 -13.99
CA THR A 143 12.37 8.92 -15.40
C THR A 143 13.16 7.77 -16.05
N SER A 144 14.41 7.56 -15.63
CA SER A 144 15.24 6.44 -16.09
C SER A 144 14.72 5.09 -15.59
N GLU A 145 14.32 5.00 -14.33
CA GLU A 145 13.73 3.78 -13.76
C GLU A 145 12.36 3.49 -14.39
N LEU A 146 11.57 4.55 -14.64
CA LEU A 146 10.29 4.43 -15.35
C LEU A 146 10.49 3.87 -16.76
N ALA A 147 11.48 4.38 -17.51
CA ALA A 147 11.81 3.89 -18.84
C ALA A 147 12.23 2.42 -18.83
N GLN A 148 13.10 2.04 -17.88
CA GLN A 148 13.57 0.68 -17.71
C GLN A 148 12.43 -0.29 -17.38
N ARG A 149 11.57 0.07 -16.42
CA ARG A 149 10.45 -0.78 -15.98
C ARG A 149 9.35 -0.93 -17.04
N LEU A 150 9.18 0.06 -17.91
CA LEU A 150 8.22 0.03 -19.02
C LEU A 150 8.79 -0.55 -20.33
N GLY A 151 10.10 -0.78 -20.42
CA GLY A 151 10.74 -1.23 -21.66
C GLY A 151 10.68 -0.21 -22.80
N ILE A 152 10.65 1.10 -22.49
CA ILE A 152 10.57 2.20 -23.47
C ILE A 152 11.78 3.13 -23.37
N SER A 153 11.91 4.04 -24.34
CA SER A 153 12.98 5.05 -24.32
C SER A 153 12.79 6.07 -23.18
N ILE A 154 13.88 6.64 -22.68
CA ILE A 154 13.86 7.72 -21.68
C ILE A 154 13.02 8.91 -22.17
N ALA A 155 13.14 9.26 -23.46
CA ALA A 155 12.33 10.31 -24.07
C ALA A 155 10.82 9.97 -24.05
N GLY A 156 10.47 8.72 -24.33
CA GLY A 156 9.09 8.22 -24.23
C GLY A 156 8.57 8.26 -22.79
N ALA A 157 9.35 7.78 -21.83
CA ALA A 157 8.99 7.83 -20.41
C ALA A 157 8.81 9.27 -19.91
N SER A 158 9.69 10.19 -20.29
CA SER A 158 9.59 11.61 -19.95
C SER A 158 8.32 12.26 -20.51
N LYS A 159 7.95 11.90 -21.76
CA LYS A 159 6.71 12.35 -22.40
C LYS A 159 5.47 11.86 -21.63
N HIS A 160 5.44 10.57 -21.27
CA HIS A 160 4.34 10.02 -20.47
C HIS A 160 4.26 10.65 -19.08
N ALA A 161 5.38 10.81 -18.38
CA ALA A 161 5.44 11.47 -17.08
C ALA A 161 4.95 12.92 -17.16
N THR A 162 5.29 13.65 -18.22
CA THR A 162 4.80 15.02 -18.44
C THR A 162 3.28 15.07 -18.55
N VAL A 163 2.69 14.21 -19.39
CA VAL A 163 1.23 14.17 -19.58
C VAL A 163 0.51 13.76 -18.29
N LEU A 164 1.02 12.76 -17.58
CA LEU A 164 0.44 12.32 -16.30
C LEU A 164 0.54 13.42 -15.23
N ARG A 165 1.62 14.21 -15.24
CA ARG A 165 1.82 15.34 -14.33
C ARG A 165 0.86 16.47 -14.63
N GLU A 166 0.68 16.81 -15.91
CA GLU A 166 -0.27 17.84 -16.35
C GLU A 166 -1.72 17.45 -16.06
N ALA A 167 -2.04 16.14 -16.13
CA ALA A 167 -3.32 15.60 -15.71
C ALA A 167 -3.50 15.51 -14.18
N GLY A 168 -2.51 15.93 -13.39
CA GLY A 168 -2.56 15.89 -11.92
C GLY A 168 -2.51 14.48 -11.32
N LEU A 169 -2.14 13.46 -12.10
CA LEU A 169 -2.08 12.07 -11.66
C LEU A 169 -0.75 11.73 -10.97
N ILE A 170 0.31 12.46 -11.32
CA ILE A 170 1.63 12.33 -10.70
C ILE A 170 2.18 13.70 -10.34
N ARG A 171 3.07 13.74 -9.34
CA ARG A 171 3.88 14.91 -9.01
C ARG A 171 5.35 14.56 -9.17
N SER A 172 6.15 15.55 -9.56
CA SER A 172 7.60 15.44 -9.65
C SER A 172 8.27 16.24 -8.55
N ALA A 173 9.26 15.66 -7.87
CA ALA A 173 10.11 16.34 -6.91
C ALA A 173 11.58 16.06 -7.20
N ARG A 174 12.43 17.09 -7.11
CA ARG A 174 13.87 16.91 -7.25
C ARG A 174 14.44 16.37 -5.95
N ASN A 175 15.03 15.18 -6.00
CA ASN A 175 15.78 14.56 -4.91
C ASN A 175 17.27 14.52 -5.29
N ARG A 176 18.06 15.41 -4.69
CA ARG A 176 19.48 15.62 -5.03
C ARG A 176 19.67 15.87 -6.53
N ASN A 177 20.31 14.94 -7.24
CA ASN A 177 20.60 15.06 -8.66
C ASN A 177 19.55 14.40 -9.57
N THR A 178 18.47 13.84 -9.02
CA THR A 178 17.47 13.06 -9.76
C THR A 178 16.06 13.60 -9.52
N VAL A 179 15.22 13.61 -10.56
CA VAL A 179 13.80 13.91 -10.41
C VAL A 179 13.05 12.61 -10.15
N LEU A 180 12.31 12.54 -9.07
CA LEU A 180 11.42 11.43 -8.73
C LEU A 180 9.98 11.81 -9.05
N HIS A 181 9.25 10.85 -9.62
CA HIS A 181 7.83 10.91 -9.89
C HIS A 181 7.11 10.07 -8.85
N THR A 182 6.03 10.61 -8.29
CA THR A 182 5.19 9.95 -7.30
C THR A 182 3.73 10.13 -7.68
N LEU A 183 2.89 9.12 -7.44
CA LEU A 183 1.45 9.24 -7.64
C LEU A 183 0.84 10.30 -6.70
N THR A 184 -0.13 11.06 -7.22
CA THR A 184 -1.00 11.89 -6.39
C THR A 184 -2.13 11.03 -5.80
N PRO A 185 -2.89 11.53 -4.81
CA PRO A 185 -4.10 10.83 -4.35
C PRO A 185 -5.09 10.48 -5.47
N LEU A 186 -5.19 11.34 -6.51
CA LEU A 186 -6.00 11.07 -7.70
C LEU A 186 -5.44 9.91 -8.54
N GLY A 187 -4.12 9.86 -8.76
CA GLY A 187 -3.45 8.75 -9.45
C GLY A 187 -3.65 7.41 -8.72
N ILE A 188 -3.53 7.43 -7.39
CA ILE A 188 -3.80 6.26 -6.53
C ILE A 188 -5.28 5.83 -6.63
N ALA A 189 -6.21 6.78 -6.58
CA ALA A 189 -7.64 6.48 -6.67
C ALA A 189 -8.01 5.84 -8.02
N LEU A 190 -7.40 6.29 -9.13
CA LEU A 190 -7.61 5.69 -10.45
C LEU A 190 -7.08 4.26 -10.55
N LEU A 191 -5.94 3.96 -9.94
CA LEU A 191 -5.40 2.60 -9.87
C LEU A 191 -6.25 1.68 -9.00
N ARG A 192 -6.90 2.22 -7.96
CA ARG A 192 -7.70 1.43 -6.99
C ARG A 192 -9.14 1.16 -7.46
N ARG A 193 -9.69 1.93 -8.40
CA ARG A 193 -11.12 1.88 -8.77
C ARG A 193 -11.48 0.80 -9.82
N THR A 194 -10.50 0.02 -10.24
CA THR A 194 -10.67 -1.03 -11.23
C THR A 194 -11.33 -2.32 -10.70
N GLY A 195 -11.72 -2.36 -9.42
CA GLY A 195 -12.39 -3.51 -8.79
C GLY A 195 -13.67 -3.18 -8.02
N LEU A 196 -14.53 -2.26 -8.50
CA LEU A 196 -15.85 -2.06 -7.89
C LEU A 196 -16.84 -3.13 -8.38
N SER A 197 -16.79 -4.32 -7.78
CA SER A 197 -18.00 -5.13 -7.66
C SER A 197 -18.89 -4.48 -6.60
N VAL A 198 -19.99 -3.85 -7.03
CA VAL A 198 -21.02 -3.36 -6.13
C VAL A 198 -21.82 -4.57 -5.65
N GLY A 199 -21.48 -5.08 -4.45
CA GLY A 199 -22.30 -6.00 -3.67
C GLY A 199 -23.09 -5.23 -2.58
N PRO A 200 -24.30 -5.68 -2.20
CA PRO A 200 -25.17 -4.92 -1.32
C PRO A 200 -24.59 -4.78 0.10
N ARG A 201 -24.65 -3.56 0.62
CA ARG A 201 -24.21 -3.16 1.96
C ARG A 201 -25.12 -3.77 3.03
N SER A 202 -24.52 -4.42 4.02
CA SER A 202 -24.97 -4.32 5.42
C SER A 202 -23.75 -3.96 6.28
N VAL A 203 -23.71 -2.71 6.77
CA VAL A 203 -22.72 -2.26 7.75
C VAL A 203 -23.45 -2.20 9.09
N SER A 204 -23.02 -3.03 10.04
CA SER A 204 -23.30 -2.83 11.46
C SER A 204 -22.01 -2.27 12.09
N PRO A 205 -22.06 -1.18 12.89
CA PRO A 205 -20.86 -0.62 13.51
C PRO A 205 -20.59 -1.33 14.83
N ALA A 206 -19.53 -2.11 14.88
CA ALA A 206 -18.85 -2.57 16.10
C ALA A 206 -17.35 -2.42 15.83
N GLY A 207 -16.58 -1.86 16.77
CA GLY A 207 -15.17 -1.53 16.51
C GLY A 207 -14.31 -1.53 17.76
N ILE A 208 -13.03 -1.82 17.59
CA ILE A 208 -12.09 -1.82 18.71
C ILE A 208 -11.51 -0.41 18.86
N ILE A 209 -11.59 0.14 20.07
CA ILE A 209 -11.10 1.48 20.44
C ILE A 209 -9.76 1.32 21.14
N ALA A 210 -8.64 1.75 20.55
CA ALA A 210 -7.35 1.78 21.22
C ALA A 210 -7.02 3.21 21.67
N SER A 211 -6.88 3.46 22.97
CA SER A 211 -6.48 4.78 23.50
C SER A 211 -5.02 4.76 23.93
N ALA A 212 -4.27 5.81 23.54
CA ALA A 212 -3.01 6.17 24.17
C ALA A 212 -3.20 6.51 25.65
#